data_AF-A0A954ITN0-F1
#
_entry.id   AF-A0A954ITN0-F1
#
_cell.length_a   1.000
_cell.length_b   1.000
_cell.length_c   1.000
_cell.angle_alpha   90.00
_cell.angle_beta   90.00
_cell.angle_gamma   90.00
#
_symmetry.space_group_name_H-M   'P 1'
#
loop_
_entity.id
_entity.type
_entity.pdbx_description
1 polymer ?
#
loop_
_entity_poly.entity_id
_entity_poly.type
_entity_poly.pdbx_seq_one_letter_code
_entity_poly.pdbx_strand_id
1 'polypeptide(L)' 'LAAQRRTRTKNGRLMCFLTLEDRDGIAEVVLFPDAYERFGHELAGQDRYVVRGRVVQEDGALTVTAMSVARVE' A
#
# COMPACT_ATOMS: atom_id res chain seq x y z
N LEU A 1 -0.61 9.14 9.09
CA LEU A 1 -2.00 8.82 8.71
C LEU A 1 -1.96 7.77 7.60
N ALA A 2 -3.01 6.96 7.49
CA ALA A 2 -3.16 6.02 6.39
C ALA A 2 -4.56 6.07 5.80
N ALA A 3 -4.65 6.10 4.47
CA ALA A 3 -5.90 6.00 3.72
C ALA A 3 -5.80 4.89 2.69
N GLN A 4 -6.84 4.07 2.55
CA GLN A 4 -6.83 2.92 1.63
C GLN A 4 -8.00 2.95 0.66
N ARG A 5 -7.71 2.59 -0.60
CA ARG A 5 -8.71 2.39 -1.66
C ARG A 5 -8.51 1.04 -2.33
N ARG A 6 -9.50 0.17 -2.16
CA ARG A 6 -9.56 -1.16 -2.79
C ARG A 6 -10.22 -1.05 -4.17
N THR A 7 -9.66 -1.74 -5.15
CA THR A 7 -10.22 -1.84 -6.50
C THR A 7 -10.01 -3.24 -7.07
N ARG A 8 -10.54 -3.49 -8.27
CA ARG A 8 -10.30 -4.72 -9.02
C ARG A 8 -9.54 -4.43 -10.30
N THR A 9 -8.63 -5.33 -10.65
CA THR A 9 -8.00 -5.36 -11.98
C THR A 9 -9.01 -5.69 -13.07
N LYS A 10 -8.60 -5.58 -14.34
CA LYS A 10 -9.44 -5.96 -15.50
C LYS A 10 -9.94 -7.40 -15.45
N ASN A 11 -9.17 -8.32 -14.86
CA ASN A 11 -9.56 -9.72 -14.66
C ASN A 11 -10.26 -9.98 -13.30
N GLY A 12 -10.69 -8.93 -12.59
CA GLY A 12 -11.54 -9.03 -11.40
C GLY A 12 -10.80 -9.27 -10.08
N ARG A 13 -9.47 -9.41 -10.10
CA ARG A 13 -8.67 -9.64 -8.88
C ARG A 13 -8.56 -8.38 -8.05
N LEU A 14 -8.64 -8.50 -6.72
CA LEU A 14 -8.56 -7.35 -5.82
C LEU A 14 -7.13 -6.80 -5.76
N MET A 15 -7.00 -5.49 -5.67
CA MET A 15 -5.76 -4.78 -5.38
C MET A 15 -6.07 -3.57 -4.50
N CYS A 16 -5.04 -2.96 -3.91
CA CYS A 16 -5.21 -1.80 -3.03
C CYS A 16 -4.19 -0.72 -3.31
N PHE A 17 -4.65 0.52 -3.26
CA PHE A 17 -3.82 1.72 -3.11
C PHE A 17 -3.87 2.14 -1.64
N LEU A 18 -2.72 2.39 -1.05
CA LEU A 18 -2.56 2.82 0.34
C LEU A 18 -1.70 4.08 0.35
N THR A 19 -2.27 5.20 0.80
CA THR A 19 -1.53 6.43 1.06
C THR A 19 -1.00 6.39 2.48
N LEU A 20 0.31 6.55 2.65
CA LEU A 20 0.99 6.69 3.94
C LEU A 20 1.52 8.11 4.07
N GLU A 21 1.24 8.73 5.21
CA GLU A 21 1.72 10.07 5.53
C GLU A 21 2.35 10.08 6.92
N ASP A 22 3.53 10.67 7.02
CA ASP A 22 4.21 10.98 8.27
C ASP A 22 4.73 12.42 8.29
N ARG A 23 5.71 12.72 9.16
CA ARG A 23 6.26 14.08 9.27
C ARG A 23 7.15 14.47 8.09
N ASP A 24 7.68 13.51 7.36
CA ASP A 24 8.62 13.72 6.26
C ASP A 24 7.93 13.77 4.90
N GLY A 25 6.71 13.23 4.80
CA GLY A 25 5.84 13.45 3.65
C GLY A 25 4.83 12.36 3.39
N ILE A 26 4.45 12.22 2.13
CA ILE A 26 3.44 11.29 1.65
C ILE A 26 4.07 10.29 0.68
N ALA A 27 3.72 9.02 0.84
CA ALA A 27 4.05 7.95 -0.10
C ALA A 27 2.78 7.18 -0.51
N GLU A 28 2.67 6.89 -1.80
CA GLU A 28 1.65 6.00 -2.33
C GLU A 28 2.17 4.57 -2.34
N VAL A 29 1.35 3.62 -1.95
CA VAL A 29 1.70 2.20 -1.90
C VAL A 29 0.70 1.42 -2.74
N VAL A 30 1.21 0.60 -3.66
CA VAL A 30 0.40 -0.27 -4.51
C VAL A 30 0.58 -1.72 -4.07
N LEU A 31 -0.49 -2.33 -3.60
CA LEU A 31 -0.60 -3.77 -3.40
C LEU A 31 -1.28 -4.37 -4.63
N PHE A 32 -0.49 -4.84 -5.59
CA PHE A 32 -1.00 -5.62 -6.72
C PHE A 32 -1.67 -6.93 -6.23
N PRO A 33 -2.48 -7.59 -7.05
CA PRO A 33 -3.31 -8.71 -6.60
C PRO A 33 -2.59 -9.80 -5.80
N ASP A 34 -1.42 -10.27 -6.25
CA ASP A 34 -0.67 -11.29 -5.53
C ASP A 34 -0.22 -10.82 -4.13
N ALA A 35 0.15 -9.54 -4.01
CA ALA A 35 0.51 -8.94 -2.72
C ALA A 35 -0.72 -8.71 -1.85
N TYR A 36 -1.83 -8.24 -2.44
CA TYR A 36 -3.08 -8.00 -1.70
C TYR A 36 -3.69 -9.29 -1.17
N GLU A 37 -3.69 -10.38 -1.96
CA GLU A 37 -4.15 -11.69 -1.50
C GLU A 37 -3.35 -12.21 -0.30
N ARG A 38 -2.04 -11.92 -0.25
CA ARG A 38 -1.16 -12.35 0.83
C ARG A 38 -1.21 -11.45 2.06
N PHE A 39 -1.28 -10.14 1.89
CA PHE A 39 -1.08 -9.16 2.97
C PHE A 39 -2.27 -8.22 3.21
N GLY A 40 -3.32 -8.26 2.40
CA GLY A 40 -4.44 -7.33 2.50
C GLY A 40 -5.19 -7.39 3.83
N HIS A 41 -5.10 -8.52 4.56
CA HIS A 41 -5.68 -8.68 5.90
C HIS A 41 -4.99 -7.80 6.95
N GLU A 42 -3.73 -7.42 6.73
CA GLU A 42 -2.99 -6.52 7.63
C GLU A 42 -3.57 -5.10 7.63
N LEU A 43 -4.27 -4.69 6.56
CA LEU A 43 -4.85 -3.35 6.39
C LEU A 43 -6.19 -3.12 7.13
N ALA A 44 -6.63 -4.07 7.95
CA ALA A 44 -7.91 -4.00 8.64
C ALA A 44 -7.80 -3.26 9.99
N GLY A 45 -8.53 -2.15 10.13
CA GLY A 45 -8.81 -1.54 11.44
C GLY A 45 -7.67 -0.75 12.09
N GLN A 46 -6.58 -0.45 11.38
CA GLN A 46 -5.43 0.31 11.89
C GLN A 46 -4.96 1.36 10.87
N ASP A 47 -4.10 2.28 11.31
CA ASP A 47 -3.58 3.40 10.50
C ASP A 47 -2.05 3.46 10.42
N ARG A 48 -1.34 2.45 10.95
CA ARG A 48 0.14 2.38 10.99
C ARG A 48 0.65 1.07 10.42
N TYR A 49 1.56 1.19 9.45
CA TYR A 49 2.04 0.06 8.67
C TYR A 49 3.54 0.16 8.41
N VAL A 50 4.20 -1.01 8.36
CA VAL A 50 5.51 -1.17 7.75
C VAL A 50 5.30 -1.77 6.36
N VAL A 51 5.79 -1.06 5.35
CA VAL A 51 5.74 -1.51 3.96
C VAL A 51 7.15 -1.76 3.47
N ARG A 52 7.37 -2.95 2.89
CA ARG A 52 8.61 -3.27 2.17
C ARG A 52 8.27 -3.44 0.70
N GLY A 53 9.04 -2.81 -0.18
CA GLY A 53 8.76 -2.86 -1.60
C GLY A 53 9.81 -2.17 -2.45
N ARG A 54 9.52 -2.08 -3.74
CA ARG A 54 10.32 -1.32 -4.68
C ARG A 54 9.82 0.12 -4.72
N VAL A 55 10.72 1.06 -4.47
CA VAL A 55 10.44 2.50 -4.58
C VAL A 55 10.60 2.94 -6.04
N VAL A 56 9.67 3.76 -6.50
CA VAL A 56 9.71 4.49 -7.77
C VAL A 56 9.43 5.95 -7.44
N GLN A 57 10.22 6.85 -8.02
CA GLN A 57 10.03 8.29 -7.90
C GLN A 57 9.82 8.87 -9.29
N GLU A 58 8.64 9.44 -9.52
CA GLU A 58 8.24 10.07 -10.79
C GLU A 58 7.46 11.35 -10.47
N ASP A 59 7.78 12.44 -11.17
CA ASP A 59 7.12 13.76 -11.00
C ASP A 59 6.99 14.24 -9.54
N GLY A 60 7.99 13.92 -8.71
CA GLY A 60 8.02 14.29 -7.29
C GLY A 60 7.15 13.42 -6.38
N ALA A 61 6.44 12.43 -6.91
CA ALA A 61 5.67 11.47 -6.14
C ALA A 61 6.49 10.23 -5.82
N LEU A 62 6.41 9.76 -4.57
CA LEU A 62 7.00 8.49 -4.14
C LEU A 62 5.93 7.39 -4.19
N THR A 63 6.18 6.37 -5.02
CA THR A 63 5.34 5.18 -5.09
C THR A 63 6.13 3.94 -4.67
N VAL A 64 5.54 3.13 -3.78
CA VAL A 64 6.09 1.85 -3.35
C VAL A 64 5.24 0.72 -3.93
N THR A 65 5.85 -0.11 -4.77
CA THR A 65 5.24 -1.40 -5.14
C THR A 65 5.49 -2.39 -4.01
N ALA A 66 4.43 -2.71 -3.26
CA ALA A 66 4.54 -3.50 -2.03
C ALA A 66 4.90 -4.97 -2.32
N MET A 67 5.92 -5.46 -1.63
CA MET A 67 6.28 -6.88 -1.53
C MET A 67 5.80 -7.50 -0.22
N SER A 68 5.69 -6.70 0.85
CA SER A 68 5.02 -7.08 2.09
C SER A 68 4.46 -5.85 2.79
N VAL A 69 3.40 -6.06 3.56
CA VAL A 69 2.85 -5.08 4.51
C VAL A 69 2.64 -5.79 5.84
N ALA A 70 2.95 -5.11 6.94
CA ALA A 70 2.66 -5.57 8.30
C ALA A 70 2.15 -4.40 9.13
N ARG A 71 1.23 -4.67 10.06
CA ARG A 71 0.84 -3.69 11.08
C ARG A 71 1.99 -3.41 12.07
N VAL A 72 1.99 -2.20 12.62
CA VAL A 72 2.83 -1.83 13.77
C VAL A 72 1.93 -1.74 14.99
N GLU A 73 2.31 -2.41 16.08
CA GLU A 73 1.64 -2.32 17.39
C GLU A 73 2.00 -1.00 18.11
#